data_AF-A0A2S7Q1Z2-F1
#
_entry.id   AF-A0A2S7Q1Z2-F1
#
_cell.length_a   1.000
_cell.length_b   1.000
_cell.length_c   1.000
_cell.angle_alpha   90.00
_cell.angle_beta   90.00
_cell.angle_gamma   90.00
#
_symmetry.space_group_name_H-M   'P 1'
#
loop_
_entity.id
_entity.type
_entity.pdbx_description
1 polymer ?
#
loop_
_entity_poly.entity_id
_entity_poly.type
_entity_poly.pdbx_seq_one_letter_code
_entity_poly.pdbx_strand_id
1 'polypeptide(L)'
;MRAFKEYLAIEEKRSEEGADGSVGTGTDSTAKLGVMGGSQGDGVALDIAQRFLKEIARIALSSQDKEALLAAEVVASINRQGLVHPKETACTLIALETSPTPKIAETAFREHKALHEKHETILEKEYMRAVQSAYVYQRDVVKDTHGATLNPFTSKLYMMIDSKIERGSLIACALA
;
A
#
# COMPACT_ATOMS: atom_id res chain seq x y z
N MET A 1 1.98 -5.06 -16.57
CA MET A 1 2.09 -4.21 -15.36
C MET A 1 2.78 -2.87 -15.57
N ARG A 2 3.81 -2.76 -16.44
CA ARG A 2 4.57 -1.50 -16.63
C ARG A 2 3.73 -0.27 -16.97
N ALA A 3 2.78 -0.38 -17.91
CA ALA A 3 1.91 0.73 -18.29
C ALA A 3 1.06 1.26 -17.11
N PHE A 4 0.50 0.38 -16.28
CA PHE A 4 -0.22 0.79 -15.07
C PHE A 4 0.68 1.50 -14.07
N LYS A 5 1.90 0.99 -13.86
CA LYS A 5 2.89 1.62 -12.98
C LYS A 5 3.26 3.02 -13.46
N GLU A 6 3.58 3.17 -14.75
CA GLU A 6 3.96 4.46 -15.34
C GLU A 6 2.82 5.47 -15.27
N TYR A 7 1.60 5.05 -15.63
CA TYR A 7 0.43 5.92 -15.58
C TYR A 7 0.14 6.41 -14.14
N LEU A 8 0.10 5.48 -13.17
CA LEU A 8 -0.18 5.84 -11.78
C LEU A 8 0.93 6.69 -11.16
N ALA A 9 2.19 6.48 -11.53
CA ALA A 9 3.30 7.32 -11.07
C ALA A 9 3.23 8.75 -11.61
N ILE A 10 2.79 8.92 -12.87
CA ILE A 10 2.57 10.26 -13.46
C ILE A 10 1.44 10.98 -12.73
N GLU A 11 0.32 10.29 -12.47
CA GLU A 11 -0.82 10.88 -11.75
C GLU A 11 -0.49 11.17 -10.27
N GLU A 12 0.32 10.33 -9.62
CA GLU A 12 0.85 10.59 -8.27
C GLU A 12 1.64 11.90 -8.22
N LYS A 13 2.61 12.09 -9.13
CA LYS A 13 3.40 13.32 -9.24
C LYS A 13 2.53 14.55 -9.56
N ARG A 14 1.55 14.38 -10.45
CA ARG A 14 0.61 15.44 -10.82
C ARG A 14 -0.25 15.88 -9.64
N SER A 15 -0.70 14.92 -8.81
CA SER A 15 -1.50 15.18 -7.63
C SER A 15 -0.71 15.96 -6.57
N GLU A 16 0.58 15.62 -6.38
CA GLU A 16 1.51 16.35 -5.51
C GLU A 16 1.75 17.80 -6.00
N GLU A 17 2.01 17.99 -7.29
CA GLU A 17 2.23 19.33 -7.89
C GLU A 17 0.96 20.20 -7.88
N GLY A 18 -0.22 19.59 -8.00
CA GLY A 18 -1.52 20.29 -7.90
C GLY A 18 -1.86 20.73 -6.47
N ALA A 19 -1.31 20.06 -5.44
CA ALA A 19 -1.52 20.40 -4.04
C ALA A 19 -0.66 21.62 -3.60
N ASP A 20 0.54 21.79 -4.17
CA ASP A 20 1.41 22.94 -3.88
C ASP A 20 0.98 24.25 -4.59
N GLY A 21 0.10 24.16 -5.60
CA GLY A 21 -0.35 25.31 -6.40
C GLY A 21 -1.46 26.17 -5.79
N SER A 22 -2.02 25.83 -4.62
CA SER A 22 -3.23 26.48 -4.08
C SER A 22 -3.00 27.58 -3.02
N VAL A 23 -1.78 28.09 -2.87
CA VAL A 23 -1.50 29.25 -2.00
C VAL A 23 -1.08 30.44 -2.85
N GLY A 24 -2.06 31.10 -3.49
CA GLY A 24 -1.82 32.29 -4.32
C GLY A 24 -3.09 33.07 -4.65
N THR A 25 -3.45 34.00 -3.75
CA THR A 25 -4.17 35.28 -3.95
C THR A 25 -5.33 35.35 -4.96
N GLY A 26 -6.54 35.62 -4.44
CA GLY A 26 -7.74 35.81 -5.25
C GLY A 26 -7.78 37.09 -6.09
N THR A 27 -8.57 37.05 -7.16
CA THR A 27 -9.63 38.03 -7.51
C THR A 27 -10.34 37.58 -8.80
N ASP A 28 -11.62 37.94 -8.87
CA ASP A 28 -12.49 38.00 -10.04
C ASP A 28 -13.24 36.75 -10.55
N SER A 29 -14.50 36.74 -10.11
CA SER A 29 -15.66 36.06 -10.65
C SER A 29 -15.88 36.30 -12.15
N THR A 30 -15.63 35.27 -12.96
CA THR A 30 -16.50 34.93 -14.09
C THR A 30 -16.78 33.43 -14.03
N ALA A 31 -18.05 33.11 -13.80
CA ALA A 31 -18.56 31.77 -13.60
C ALA A 31 -18.19 30.82 -14.76
N LYS A 32 -17.14 30.02 -14.57
CA LYS A 32 -16.91 28.76 -15.29
C LYS A 32 -17.47 27.62 -14.44
N LEU A 33 -18.78 27.68 -14.22
CA LEU A 33 -19.61 26.74 -13.44
C LEU A 33 -19.88 25.43 -14.23
N GLY A 34 -18.83 24.83 -14.81
CA GLY A 34 -18.96 23.63 -15.65
C GLY A 34 -17.81 22.62 -15.57
N VAL A 35 -16.72 22.93 -14.85
CA VAL A 35 -15.65 21.97 -14.57
C VAL A 35 -15.24 22.18 -13.11
N MET A 36 -15.97 21.54 -12.20
CA MET A 36 -15.44 21.29 -10.86
C MET A 36 -14.11 20.57 -11.03
N GLY A 37 -13.04 21.16 -10.51
CA GLY A 37 -11.64 20.73 -10.64
C GLY A 37 -11.33 19.39 -9.98
N GLY A 38 -11.90 18.31 -10.50
CA GLY A 38 -11.24 17.00 -10.52
C GLY A 38 -10.57 16.87 -11.88
N SER A 39 -9.28 16.62 -11.90
CA SER A 39 -8.57 16.37 -13.15
C SER A 39 -9.25 15.18 -13.85
N GLN A 40 -9.50 15.23 -15.16
CA GLN A 40 -10.07 14.07 -15.89
C GLN A 40 -9.24 12.78 -15.70
N GLY A 41 -7.96 12.92 -15.32
CA GLY A 41 -7.06 11.79 -15.03
C GLY A 41 -7.38 11.07 -13.73
N ASP A 42 -7.82 11.81 -12.70
CA ASP A 42 -8.06 11.27 -11.35
C ASP A 42 -9.22 10.25 -11.37
N GLY A 43 -10.26 10.53 -12.14
CA GLY A 43 -11.41 9.63 -12.32
C GLY A 43 -11.03 8.34 -13.05
N VAL A 44 -10.13 8.41 -14.03
CA VAL A 44 -9.64 7.23 -14.77
C VAL A 44 -8.69 6.40 -13.90
N ALA A 45 -7.81 7.05 -13.14
CA ALA A 45 -6.93 6.37 -12.19
C ALA A 45 -7.73 5.62 -11.11
N LEU A 46 -8.75 6.27 -10.56
CA LEU A 46 -9.66 5.67 -9.59
C LEU A 46 -10.39 4.44 -10.16
N ASP A 47 -10.95 4.57 -11.36
CA ASP A 47 -11.69 3.48 -12.01
C ASP A 47 -10.78 2.28 -12.32
N ILE A 48 -9.55 2.52 -12.80
CA ILE A 48 -8.54 1.49 -13.02
C ILE A 48 -8.18 0.79 -11.70
N ALA A 49 -7.88 1.58 -10.66
CA ALA A 49 -7.50 1.04 -9.36
C ALA A 49 -8.61 0.15 -8.78
N GLN A 50 -9.85 0.62 -8.76
CA GLN A 50 -10.97 -0.15 -8.19
C GLN A 50 -11.31 -1.40 -9.01
N ARG A 51 -11.26 -1.33 -10.35
CA ARG A 51 -11.61 -2.47 -11.22
C ARG A 51 -10.55 -3.56 -11.21
N PHE A 52 -9.27 -3.21 -11.19
CA PHE A 52 -8.18 -4.16 -11.39
C PHE A 52 -7.40 -4.50 -10.12
N LEU A 53 -7.70 -3.87 -8.95
CA LEU A 53 -6.94 -4.13 -7.73
C LEU A 53 -6.89 -5.62 -7.37
N LYS A 54 -7.99 -6.35 -7.52
CA LYS A 54 -8.06 -7.78 -7.16
C LYS A 54 -7.11 -8.61 -8.01
N GLU A 55 -7.06 -8.34 -9.30
CA GLU A 55 -6.22 -9.00 -10.28
C GLU A 55 -4.75 -8.61 -10.08
N ILE A 56 -4.46 -7.34 -9.81
CA ILE A 56 -3.12 -6.85 -9.53
C ILE A 56 -2.59 -7.48 -8.23
N ALA A 57 -3.39 -7.49 -7.16
CA ALA A 57 -3.05 -8.12 -5.89
C ALA A 57 -2.81 -9.63 -6.05
N ARG A 58 -3.66 -10.31 -6.83
CA ARG A 58 -3.47 -11.73 -7.16
C ARG A 58 -2.14 -11.96 -7.88
N ILE A 59 -1.77 -11.10 -8.84
CA ILE A 59 -0.49 -11.23 -9.56
C ILE A 59 0.69 -11.00 -8.61
N ALA A 60 0.62 -9.98 -7.77
CA ALA A 60 1.64 -9.70 -6.76
C ALA A 60 1.84 -10.89 -5.80
N LEU A 61 0.76 -11.57 -5.41
CA LEU A 61 0.77 -12.72 -4.52
C LEU A 61 0.92 -14.07 -5.22
N SER A 62 1.18 -14.12 -6.54
CA SER A 62 1.25 -15.39 -7.29
C SER A 62 2.67 -15.91 -7.51
N SER A 63 3.67 -15.03 -7.42
CA SER A 63 5.06 -15.35 -7.75
C SER A 63 6.01 -14.43 -6.98
N GLN A 64 7.32 -14.58 -7.22
CA GLN A 64 8.38 -13.79 -6.59
C GLN A 64 9.27 -13.11 -7.64
N ASP A 65 8.77 -13.05 -8.89
CA ASP A 65 9.52 -12.58 -10.04
C ASP A 65 9.44 -11.05 -10.16
N LYS A 66 10.14 -10.51 -11.17
CA LYS A 66 10.11 -9.09 -11.50
C LYS A 66 8.69 -8.58 -11.77
N GLU A 67 7.80 -9.41 -12.31
CA GLU A 67 6.39 -9.04 -12.52
C GLU A 67 5.61 -8.92 -11.21
N ALA A 68 5.89 -9.77 -10.21
CA ALA A 68 5.30 -9.64 -8.88
C ALA A 68 5.78 -8.35 -8.19
N LEU A 69 7.06 -8.00 -8.34
CA LEU A 69 7.59 -6.73 -7.86
C LEU A 69 6.88 -5.54 -8.52
N LEU A 70 6.71 -5.55 -9.84
CA LEU A 70 5.99 -4.48 -10.55
C LEU A 70 4.53 -4.38 -10.07
N ALA A 71 3.86 -5.51 -9.85
CA ALA A 71 2.49 -5.51 -9.34
C ALA A 71 2.42 -4.98 -7.90
N ALA A 72 3.38 -5.35 -7.03
CA ALA A 72 3.47 -4.84 -5.67
C ALA A 72 3.68 -3.30 -5.65
N GLU A 73 4.53 -2.77 -6.52
CA GLU A 73 4.72 -1.31 -6.66
C GLU A 73 3.45 -0.59 -7.13
N VAL A 74 2.65 -1.22 -8.00
CA VAL A 74 1.34 -0.68 -8.41
C VAL A 74 0.37 -0.66 -7.23
N VAL A 75 0.27 -1.75 -6.45
CA VAL A 75 -0.54 -1.77 -5.21
C VAL A 75 -0.09 -0.68 -4.23
N ALA A 76 1.23 -0.49 -4.10
CA ALA A 76 1.80 0.56 -3.27
C ALA A 76 1.38 1.97 -3.73
N SER A 77 1.45 2.27 -5.03
CA SER A 77 1.03 3.57 -5.56
C SER A 77 -0.47 3.82 -5.38
N ILE A 78 -1.31 2.80 -5.62
CA ILE A 78 -2.76 2.86 -5.35
C ILE A 78 -3.03 3.21 -3.88
N ASN A 79 -2.26 2.61 -2.96
CA ASN A 79 -2.37 2.86 -1.52
C ASN A 79 -1.96 4.30 -1.15
N ARG A 80 -0.86 4.82 -1.71
CA ARG A 80 -0.38 6.19 -1.42
C ARG A 80 -1.35 7.26 -1.91
N GLN A 81 -1.92 7.06 -3.10
CA GLN A 81 -2.91 7.97 -3.69
C GLN A 81 -4.29 7.88 -3.02
N GLY A 82 -4.54 6.88 -2.18
CA GLY A 82 -5.83 6.71 -1.49
C GLY A 82 -7.00 6.37 -2.42
N LEU A 83 -6.73 5.77 -3.58
CA LEU A 83 -7.75 5.46 -4.59
C LEU A 83 -8.71 4.33 -4.16
N VAL A 84 -8.29 3.48 -3.22
CA VAL A 84 -9.10 2.34 -2.75
C VAL A 84 -9.13 2.31 -1.23
N HIS A 85 -10.23 1.78 -0.69
CA HIS A 85 -10.42 1.62 0.74
C HIS A 85 -9.29 0.77 1.38
N PRO A 86 -8.68 1.21 2.50
CA PRO A 86 -7.54 0.54 3.17
C PRO A 86 -7.73 -0.96 3.43
N LYS A 87 -8.97 -1.38 3.69
CA LYS A 87 -9.35 -2.79 3.88
C LYS A 87 -8.92 -3.70 2.72
N GLU A 88 -9.01 -3.22 1.48
CA GLU A 88 -8.74 -4.04 0.29
C GLU A 88 -7.23 -4.20 0.04
N THR A 89 -6.41 -3.22 0.45
CA THR A 89 -4.95 -3.24 0.25
C THR A 89 -4.20 -3.86 1.43
N ALA A 90 -4.70 -3.71 2.66
CA ALA A 90 -4.01 -4.14 3.89
C ALA A 90 -3.59 -5.62 3.89
N CYS A 91 -4.51 -6.53 3.52
CA CYS A 91 -4.22 -7.97 3.50
C CYS A 91 -3.11 -8.33 2.49
N THR A 92 -3.05 -7.61 1.37
CA THR A 92 -2.07 -7.84 0.30
C THR A 92 -0.70 -7.32 0.73
N LEU A 93 -0.63 -6.11 1.32
CA LEU A 93 0.63 -5.53 1.80
C LEU A 93 1.27 -6.40 2.89
N ILE A 94 0.51 -6.77 3.92
CA ILE A 94 1.02 -7.61 5.02
C ILE A 94 1.50 -8.98 4.51
N ALA A 95 0.81 -9.58 3.53
CA ALA A 95 1.27 -10.84 2.96
C ALA A 95 2.59 -10.66 2.17
N LEU A 96 2.73 -9.57 1.42
CA LEU A 96 3.94 -9.25 0.64
C LEU A 96 5.16 -8.91 1.52
N GLU A 97 4.96 -8.37 2.72
CA GLU A 97 6.04 -8.16 3.71
C GLU A 97 6.78 -9.44 4.08
N THR A 98 6.08 -10.57 4.06
CA THR A 98 6.68 -11.85 4.38
C THR A 98 7.53 -12.42 3.24
N SER A 99 7.57 -11.75 2.09
CA SER A 99 8.32 -12.23 0.92
C SER A 99 9.83 -12.30 1.21
N PRO A 100 10.53 -13.38 0.81
CA PRO A 100 11.98 -13.46 0.91
C PRO A 100 12.71 -12.51 -0.04
N THR A 101 12.01 -11.87 -0.98
CA THR A 101 12.59 -10.84 -1.85
C THR A 101 12.59 -9.49 -1.11
N PRO A 102 13.76 -8.95 -0.70
CA PRO A 102 13.81 -7.77 0.18
C PRO A 102 13.11 -6.55 -0.41
N LYS A 103 13.25 -6.32 -1.73
CA LYS A 103 12.60 -5.19 -2.41
C LYS A 103 11.07 -5.20 -2.31
N ILE A 104 10.46 -6.38 -2.39
CA ILE A 104 9.01 -6.54 -2.26
C ILE A 104 8.62 -6.28 -0.81
N ALA A 105 9.33 -6.93 0.12
CA ALA A 105 9.05 -6.83 1.55
C ALA A 105 9.19 -5.38 2.07
N GLU A 106 10.29 -4.69 1.76
CA GLU A 106 10.54 -3.30 2.15
C GLU A 106 9.50 -2.34 1.59
N THR A 107 9.13 -2.50 0.32
CA THR A 107 8.10 -1.67 -0.31
C THR A 107 6.76 -1.87 0.39
N ALA A 108 6.36 -3.13 0.61
CA ALA A 108 5.11 -3.45 1.26
C ALA A 108 5.06 -2.94 2.71
N PHE A 109 6.15 -3.12 3.46
CA PHE A 109 6.27 -2.68 4.85
C PHE A 109 6.12 -1.16 5.00
N ARG A 110 6.78 -0.39 4.12
CA ARG A 110 6.67 1.07 4.14
C ARG A 110 5.22 1.51 3.94
N GLU A 111 4.52 0.90 2.99
CA GLU A 111 3.13 1.27 2.70
C GLU A 111 2.15 0.79 3.78
N HIS A 112 2.37 -0.39 4.36
CA HIS A 112 1.59 -0.87 5.50
C HIS A 112 1.78 0.03 6.72
N LYS A 113 3.01 0.47 7.01
CA LYS A 113 3.27 1.42 8.09
C LYS A 113 2.49 2.73 7.88
N ALA A 114 2.58 3.31 6.68
CA ALA A 114 1.81 4.50 6.34
C ALA A 114 0.28 4.28 6.43
N LEU A 115 -0.19 3.09 6.07
CA LEU A 115 -1.60 2.71 6.18
C LEU A 115 -2.04 2.56 7.64
N HIS A 116 -1.19 1.95 8.48
CA HIS A 116 -1.42 1.76 9.91
C HIS A 116 -1.49 3.10 10.65
N GLU A 117 -0.60 4.04 10.32
CA GLU A 117 -0.62 5.39 10.89
C GLU A 117 -1.94 6.12 10.63
N LYS A 118 -2.53 5.95 9.45
CA LYS A 118 -3.76 6.67 9.06
C LYS A 118 -5.04 5.92 9.44
N HIS A 119 -5.03 4.58 9.44
CA HIS A 119 -6.24 3.75 9.46
C HIS A 119 -6.16 2.55 10.43
N GLU A 120 -5.51 2.71 11.58
CA GLU A 120 -5.31 1.68 12.62
C GLU A 120 -6.57 0.85 12.92
N THR A 121 -7.69 1.50 13.26
CA THR A 121 -8.94 0.83 13.65
C THR A 121 -9.56 -0.03 12.54
N ILE A 122 -9.27 0.27 11.28
CA ILE A 122 -9.68 -0.54 10.13
C ILE A 122 -8.75 -1.74 10.00
N LEU A 123 -7.44 -1.54 10.15
CA LEU A 123 -6.43 -2.61 10.05
C LEU A 123 -6.58 -3.64 11.18
N GLU A 124 -6.91 -3.20 12.39
CA GLU A 124 -7.14 -4.08 13.54
C GLU A 124 -8.14 -5.19 13.26
N LYS A 125 -9.21 -4.87 12.51
CA LYS A 125 -10.26 -5.81 12.14
C LYS A 125 -9.83 -6.80 11.04
N GLU A 126 -8.79 -6.46 10.29
CA GLU A 126 -8.35 -7.23 9.12
C GLU A 126 -7.09 -8.06 9.38
N TYR A 127 -6.41 -7.90 10.53
CA TYR A 127 -5.19 -8.67 10.83
C TYR A 127 -5.38 -10.19 10.75
N MET A 128 -6.52 -10.72 11.19
CA MET A 128 -6.79 -12.17 11.10
C MET A 128 -6.77 -12.65 9.64
N ARG A 129 -7.38 -11.88 8.73
CA ARG A 129 -7.39 -12.18 7.29
C ARG A 129 -6.00 -11.98 6.68
N ALA A 130 -5.28 -10.96 7.12
CA ALA A 130 -3.92 -10.69 6.67
C ALA A 130 -2.93 -11.81 7.06
N VAL A 131 -2.99 -12.31 8.30
CA VAL A 131 -2.17 -13.43 8.77
C VAL A 131 -2.49 -14.70 7.98
N GLN A 132 -3.77 -14.99 7.73
CA GLN A 132 -4.17 -16.12 6.89
C GLN A 132 -3.63 -15.97 5.46
N SER A 133 -3.75 -14.78 4.87
CA SER A 133 -3.23 -14.48 3.53
C SER A 133 -1.71 -14.66 3.46
N ALA A 134 -0.98 -14.18 4.46
CA ALA A 134 0.46 -14.36 4.58
C ALA A 134 0.83 -15.85 4.68
N TYR A 135 0.11 -16.65 5.47
CA TYR A 135 0.33 -18.09 5.56
C TYR A 135 0.09 -18.79 4.20
N VAL A 136 -0.99 -18.45 3.50
CA VAL A 136 -1.29 -19.00 2.17
C VAL A 136 -0.19 -18.63 1.18
N TYR A 137 0.28 -17.39 1.18
CA TYR A 137 1.40 -16.94 0.34
C TYR A 137 2.70 -17.71 0.64
N GLN A 138 3.03 -17.89 1.92
CA GLN A 138 4.20 -18.67 2.35
C GLN A 138 4.12 -20.13 1.93
N ARG A 139 2.95 -20.75 2.05
CA ARG A 139 2.73 -22.15 1.68
C ARG A 139 2.75 -22.35 0.16
N ASP A 140 2.01 -21.54 -0.59
CA ASP A 140 1.74 -21.81 -2.00
C ASP A 140 2.80 -21.19 -2.94
N VAL A 141 3.38 -20.05 -2.57
CA VAL A 141 4.37 -19.33 -3.40
C VAL A 141 5.79 -19.54 -2.90
N VAL A 142 6.06 -19.22 -1.64
CA VAL A 142 7.41 -19.33 -1.06
C VAL A 142 7.80 -20.79 -0.83
N LYS A 143 6.79 -21.67 -0.69
CA LYS A 143 6.94 -23.10 -0.38
C LYS A 143 7.67 -23.37 0.93
N ASP A 144 7.48 -22.48 1.89
CA ASP A 144 8.06 -22.58 3.22
C ASP A 144 7.01 -22.31 4.29
N THR A 145 6.52 -23.38 4.92
CA THR A 145 5.46 -23.31 5.93
C THR A 145 5.96 -22.98 7.34
N HIS A 146 7.27 -22.78 7.54
CA HIS A 146 7.79 -22.40 8.86
C HIS A 146 7.34 -20.98 9.22
N GLY A 147 6.99 -20.76 10.50
CA GLY A 147 6.58 -19.45 11.01
C GLY A 147 7.74 -18.46 11.23
N ALA A 148 8.97 -18.95 11.16
CA ALA A 148 10.19 -18.16 11.32
C ALA A 148 11.21 -18.55 10.24
N THR A 149 12.08 -17.61 9.91
CA THR A 149 13.30 -17.91 9.17
C THR A 149 14.34 -18.51 10.11
N LEU A 150 15.19 -19.40 9.61
CA LEU A 150 16.14 -20.16 10.44
C LEU A 150 17.47 -19.43 10.67
N ASN A 151 17.84 -18.51 9.78
CA ASN A 151 19.12 -17.78 9.82
C ASN A 151 18.94 -16.39 9.18
N PRO A 152 18.82 -15.30 9.96
CA PRO A 152 18.68 -15.24 11.43
C PRO A 152 17.33 -15.80 11.92
N PHE A 153 17.22 -16.18 13.20
CA PHE A 153 15.94 -16.60 13.78
C PHE A 153 15.01 -15.40 13.95
N THR A 154 14.13 -15.18 12.98
CA THR A 154 13.12 -14.10 13.02
C THR A 154 11.76 -14.61 12.57
N SER A 155 10.70 -14.19 13.26
CA SER A 155 9.31 -14.46 12.85
C SER A 155 9.05 -13.87 11.48
N LYS A 156 8.38 -14.59 10.57
CA LYS A 156 8.05 -14.04 9.24
C LYS A 156 7.11 -12.83 9.28
N LEU A 157 6.33 -12.72 10.35
CA LEU A 157 5.41 -11.60 10.58
C LEU A 157 6.01 -10.51 11.48
N TYR A 158 7.34 -10.50 11.68
CA TYR A 158 7.96 -9.51 12.55
C TYR A 158 7.69 -8.07 12.08
N MET A 159 7.71 -7.83 10.76
CA MET A 159 7.40 -6.51 10.16
C MET A 159 5.99 -6.03 10.52
N MET A 160 4.99 -6.94 10.48
CA MET A 160 3.62 -6.61 10.86
C MET A 160 3.48 -6.24 12.35
N ILE A 161 4.32 -6.81 13.22
CA ILE A 161 4.32 -6.51 14.65
C ILE A 161 5.08 -5.21 14.90
N ASP A 162 6.18 -4.98 14.21
CA ASP A 162 7.02 -3.79 14.33
C ASP A 162 6.24 -2.51 14.03
N SER A 163 5.40 -2.52 12.99
CA SER A 163 4.53 -1.38 12.66
C SER A 163 3.56 -0.98 13.78
N LYS A 164 3.25 -1.89 14.72
CA LYS A 164 2.41 -1.59 15.91
C LYS A 164 3.22 -1.00 17.07
N ILE A 165 4.48 -1.42 17.22
CA ILE A 165 5.30 -1.14 18.41
C ILE A 165 5.73 0.33 18.45
N GLU A 166 5.99 0.96 17.31
CA GLU A 166 6.41 2.37 17.26
C GLU A 166 5.38 3.35 17.85
N ARG A 167 4.08 3.03 17.82
CA ARG A 167 3.06 3.84 18.53
C ARG A 167 3.10 3.66 20.05
N GLY A 168 3.53 2.50 20.54
CA GLY A 168 3.71 2.25 21.97
C GLY A 168 4.96 2.93 22.56
N SER A 169 5.98 3.19 21.73
CA SER A 169 7.24 3.77 22.21
C SER A 169 7.15 5.26 22.54
N LEU A 170 6.18 6.00 21.99
CA LEU A 170 5.91 7.40 22.41
C LEU A 170 5.31 7.47 23.82
N ILE A 171 4.67 6.40 24.31
CA ILE A 171 4.17 6.32 25.69
C ILE A 171 5.26 5.78 26.63
N ALA A 172 6.14 4.88 26.15
CA ALA A 172 7.25 4.36 26.94
C ALA A 172 8.39 5.38 27.16
N CYS A 173 8.63 6.30 26.22
CA CYS A 173 9.62 7.38 26.40
C CYS A 173 9.11 8.58 27.22
N ALA A 174 7.81 8.68 27.50
CA ALA A 174 7.24 9.74 28.33
C ALA A 174 7.15 9.37 29.83
N LEU A 175 7.57 8.15 30.19
CA LEU A 175 7.57 7.64 31.57
C LEU A 175 8.97 7.16 32.03
N ALA A 176 10.03 7.61 31.36
CA ALA A 176 11.41 7.46 31.83
C ALA A 176 11.97 8.80 32.31
#